data_AF-A0A382M6J0-F1
#
_entry.id   AF-A0A382M6J0-F1
#
_cell.length_a   1.000
_cell.length_b   1.000
_cell.length_c   1.000
_cell.angle_alpha   90.00
_cell.angle_beta   90.00
_cell.angle_gamma   90.00
#
_symmetry.space_group_name_H-M   'P 1'
#
loop_
_entity.id
_entity.type
_entity.pdbx_description
1 polymer ?
#
loop_
_entity_poly.entity_id
_entity_poly.type
_entity_poly.pdbx_seq_one_letter_code
_entity_poly.pdbx_strand_id
1 'polypeptide(L)'
;MRNLTFEEDRVLEKISETPREQKPSFDWAGALGDNRFEVPKVRIDDGAGDRDFEIAEVAEVIGEALTDLMISREEEDIYTEKNRELVVESTRSVADRLVERTIDDENNDSDRVTYEELYRLIEKVLVENDAYDVAKSLVFSRSNAGGSKSGSGETDSGAAAPALRLL
;
A
#
# COMPACT_ATOMS: atom_id res chain seq x y z
N MET A 1 6.81 -9.62 29.99
CA MET A 1 7.08 -9.49 28.53
C MET A 1 5.91 -10.11 27.80
N ARG A 2 5.19 -9.31 27.01
CA ARG A 2 3.92 -9.71 26.40
C ARG A 2 4.19 -10.60 25.18
N ASN A 3 3.64 -11.81 25.19
CA ASN A 3 3.50 -12.67 24.00
C ASN A 3 2.44 -12.12 23.01
N LEU A 4 1.97 -10.87 23.18
CA LEU A 4 0.91 -10.27 22.35
C LEU A 4 1.37 -9.98 20.91
N THR A 5 2.66 -9.77 20.66
CA THR A 5 3.14 -9.32 19.35
C THR A 5 3.12 -10.41 18.27
N PHE A 6 3.35 -11.68 18.63
CA PHE A 6 3.41 -12.74 17.63
C PHE A 6 2.03 -13.21 17.16
N GLU A 7 1.07 -13.33 18.08
CA GLU A 7 -0.30 -13.68 17.71
C GLU A 7 -0.96 -12.54 16.93
N GLU A 8 -0.76 -11.28 17.36
CA GLU A 8 -1.17 -10.10 16.60
C GLU A 8 -0.55 -10.08 15.20
N ASP A 9 0.77 -10.29 15.08
CA ASP A 9 1.45 -10.32 13.77
C ASP A 9 0.88 -11.42 12.86
N ARG A 10 0.53 -12.60 13.41
CA ARG A 10 -0.09 -13.69 12.63
C ARG A 10 -1.54 -13.36 12.21
N VAL A 11 -2.28 -12.61 13.03
CA VAL A 11 -3.61 -12.14 12.66
C VAL A 11 -3.47 -11.07 11.58
N LEU A 12 -2.57 -10.10 11.76
CA LEU A 12 -2.31 -9.02 10.82
C LEU A 12 -1.90 -9.54 9.44
N GLU A 13 -1.02 -10.55 9.38
CA GLU A 13 -0.66 -11.23 8.13
C GLU A 13 -1.92 -11.74 7.40
N LYS A 14 -2.81 -12.45 8.09
CA LYS A 14 -4.07 -12.95 7.50
C LYS A 14 -5.03 -11.85 7.08
N ILE A 15 -5.13 -10.77 7.85
CA ILE A 15 -5.97 -9.61 7.50
C ILE A 15 -5.43 -8.90 6.26
N SER A 16 -4.10 -8.78 6.13
CA SER A 16 -3.46 -8.20 4.95
C SER A 16 -3.64 -9.04 3.67
N GLU A 17 -3.89 -10.34 3.81
CA GLU A 17 -4.26 -11.25 2.70
C GLU A 17 -5.76 -11.16 2.34
N THR A 18 -6.58 -10.63 3.24
CA THR A 18 -8.02 -10.55 3.05
C THR A 18 -8.33 -9.47 2.00
N PRO A 19 -9.12 -9.78 0.94
CA PRO A 19 -9.49 -8.81 -0.09
C PRO A 19 -10.13 -7.55 0.49
N ARG A 20 -9.83 -6.38 -0.10
CA ARG A 20 -10.32 -5.07 0.38
C ARG A 20 -11.84 -5.04 0.51
N GLU A 21 -12.57 -5.71 -0.37
CA GLU A 21 -14.04 -5.74 -0.40
C GLU A 21 -14.65 -6.50 0.78
N GLN A 22 -13.86 -7.32 1.47
CA GLN A 22 -14.28 -8.05 2.65
C GLN A 22 -13.92 -7.33 3.96
N LYS A 23 -13.29 -6.14 3.86
CA LYS A 23 -12.89 -5.32 5.00
C LYS A 23 -13.74 -4.04 5.04
N PRO A 24 -13.90 -3.41 6.22
CA PRO A 24 -14.47 -2.07 6.33
C PRO A 24 -13.77 -1.09 5.39
N SER A 25 -14.55 -0.28 4.68
CA SER A 25 -14.04 0.78 3.80
C SER A 25 -14.27 2.13 4.44
N PHE A 26 -13.23 2.96 4.43
CA PHE A 26 -13.25 4.32 4.93
C PHE A 26 -12.67 5.27 3.88
N ASP A 27 -13.10 6.53 3.94
CA ASP A 27 -12.65 7.59 3.03
C ASP A 27 -11.34 8.22 3.55
N TRP A 28 -10.24 7.48 3.42
CA TRP A 28 -8.94 7.94 3.92
C TRP A 28 -8.39 9.10 3.09
N ALA A 29 -8.60 9.09 1.77
CA ALA A 29 -8.32 10.23 0.90
C ALA A 29 -9.10 11.49 1.33
N GLY A 30 -10.38 11.35 1.68
CA GLY A 30 -11.22 12.44 2.15
C GLY A 30 -10.73 13.07 3.45
N ALA A 31 -9.97 12.34 4.28
CA ALA A 31 -9.36 12.88 5.50
C ALA A 31 -8.36 14.01 5.21
N LEU A 32 -7.78 14.06 4.01
CA LEU A 32 -6.93 15.17 3.58
C LEU A 32 -7.72 16.49 3.46
N GLY A 33 -9.04 16.45 3.22
CA GLY A 33 -9.87 17.64 3.06
C GLY A 33 -9.31 18.62 2.01
N ASP A 34 -9.17 19.88 2.41
CA ASP A 34 -8.55 20.95 1.61
C ASP A 34 -7.01 20.94 1.68
N ASN A 35 -6.43 20.09 2.52
CA ASN A 35 -4.97 19.95 2.73
C ASN A 35 -4.31 19.15 1.59
N ARG A 36 -4.71 19.42 0.35
CA ARG A 36 -4.07 18.86 -0.84
C ARG A 36 -2.78 19.62 -1.07
N PHE A 37 -1.73 19.19 -0.38
CA PHE A 37 -0.38 19.73 -0.54
C PHE A 37 -0.01 19.77 -2.02
N GLU A 38 0.67 20.83 -2.46
CA GLU A 38 1.24 20.90 -3.81
C GLU A 38 2.35 19.85 -3.93
N VAL A 39 2.00 18.68 -4.47
CA VAL A 39 2.99 17.65 -4.82
C VAL A 39 3.42 17.83 -6.26
N PRO A 40 4.70 17.59 -6.58
CA PRO A 40 5.15 17.49 -7.96
C PRO A 40 4.31 16.45 -8.70
N LYS A 41 4.16 16.61 -10.01
CA LYS A 41 3.53 15.57 -10.84
C LYS A 41 4.46 14.38 -10.92
N VAL A 42 4.30 13.46 -9.99
CA VAL A 42 5.02 12.19 -9.97
C VAL A 42 4.34 11.25 -10.95
N ARG A 43 5.11 10.72 -11.90
CA ARG A 43 4.69 9.62 -12.77
C ARG A 43 5.09 8.31 -12.12
N ILE A 44 4.13 7.41 -11.96
CA ILE A 44 4.39 6.04 -11.51
C ILE A 44 4.40 5.10 -12.70
N ASP A 45 5.42 4.25 -12.73
CA ASP A 45 5.47 3.06 -13.59
C ASP A 45 4.89 1.87 -12.83
N ASP A 46 3.70 1.42 -13.25
CA ASP A 46 2.99 0.27 -12.68
C ASP A 46 3.25 -1.05 -13.44
N GLY A 47 4.18 -1.02 -14.42
CA GLY A 47 4.48 -2.11 -15.33
C GLY A 47 3.53 -2.24 -16.53
N ALA A 48 2.43 -1.47 -16.58
CA ALA A 48 1.57 -1.28 -17.75
C ALA A 48 1.81 0.08 -18.44
N GLY A 49 2.43 1.03 -17.75
CA GLY A 49 2.95 2.28 -18.30
C GLY A 49 3.05 3.39 -17.27
N ASP A 50 3.39 4.58 -17.72
CA ASP A 50 3.37 5.79 -16.89
C ASP A 50 1.94 6.24 -16.63
N ARG A 51 1.62 6.52 -15.36
CA ARG A 51 0.44 7.31 -15.01
C ARG A 51 0.75 8.38 -13.97
N ASP A 52 -0.06 9.43 -13.97
CA ASP A 52 -0.02 10.45 -12.94
C ASP A 52 -0.43 9.83 -11.58
N PHE A 53 0.33 10.17 -10.54
CA PHE A 53 0.06 9.78 -9.17
C PHE A 53 -0.61 10.91 -8.39
N GLU A 54 -1.65 10.57 -7.64
CA GLU A 54 -2.32 11.52 -6.75
C GLU A 54 -1.93 11.26 -5.29
N ILE A 55 -1.65 12.33 -4.54
CA ILE A 55 -1.32 12.21 -3.11
C ILE A 55 -2.44 11.56 -2.28
N ALA A 56 -3.68 11.64 -2.76
CA ALA A 56 -4.83 10.94 -2.21
C ALA A 56 -4.62 9.42 -2.15
N GLU A 57 -3.88 8.84 -3.11
CA GLU A 57 -3.56 7.43 -3.12
C GLU A 57 -2.59 7.05 -1.98
N VAL A 58 -1.68 7.94 -1.57
CA VAL A 58 -0.84 7.70 -0.38
C VAL A 58 -1.72 7.59 0.86
N ALA A 59 -2.70 8.50 1.01
CA ALA A 59 -3.61 8.47 2.16
C ALA A 59 -4.43 7.18 2.18
N GLU A 60 -4.92 6.71 1.03
CA GLU A 60 -5.59 5.41 0.91
C GLU A 60 -4.67 4.27 1.34
N VAL A 61 -3.43 4.21 0.83
CA VAL A 61 -2.47 3.15 1.16
C VAL A 61 -2.14 3.10 2.66
N ILE A 62 -1.88 4.26 3.28
CA ILE A 62 -1.59 4.34 4.72
C ILE A 62 -2.85 3.98 5.53
N GLY A 63 -4.01 4.48 5.12
CA GLY A 63 -5.27 4.23 5.80
C GLY A 63 -5.72 2.77 5.73
N GLU A 64 -5.51 2.10 4.60
CA GLU A 64 -5.73 0.66 4.45
C GLU A 64 -4.81 -0.14 5.40
N ALA A 65 -3.51 0.18 5.43
CA ALA A 65 -2.58 -0.46 6.35
C ALA A 65 -2.98 -0.25 7.82
N LEU A 66 -3.43 0.96 8.17
CA LEU A 66 -3.96 1.26 9.51
C LEU A 66 -5.24 0.49 9.80
N THR A 67 -6.14 0.36 8.82
CA THR A 67 -7.38 -0.42 8.95
C THR A 67 -7.07 -1.88 9.26
N ASP A 68 -6.13 -2.47 8.53
CA ASP A 68 -5.70 -3.86 8.77
C ASP A 68 -5.12 -4.07 10.16
N LEU A 69 -4.31 -3.10 10.62
CA LEU A 69 -3.75 -3.09 11.98
C LEU A 69 -4.84 -3.00 13.05
N MET A 70 -5.85 -2.15 12.86
CA MET A 70 -6.93 -2.00 13.84
C MET A 70 -7.79 -3.27 13.90
N ILE A 71 -8.10 -3.88 12.75
CA ILE A 71 -8.82 -5.16 12.70
C ILE A 71 -8.01 -6.26 13.41
N SER A 72 -6.69 -6.33 13.20
CA SER A 72 -5.87 -7.35 13.88
C SER A 72 -5.80 -7.18 15.39
N ARG A 73 -6.12 -5.98 15.89
CA ARG A 73 -6.21 -5.65 17.32
C ARG A 73 -7.62 -5.77 17.88
N GLU A 74 -8.58 -6.22 17.08
CA GLU A 74 -9.99 -6.30 17.44
C GLU A 74 -10.59 -4.92 17.80
N GLU A 75 -10.05 -3.84 17.23
CA GLU A 75 -10.56 -2.48 17.42
C GLU A 75 -11.72 -2.19 16.47
N GLU A 76 -12.87 -1.76 17.00
CA GLU A 76 -14.08 -1.49 16.23
C GLU A 76 -14.17 -0.03 15.73
N ASP A 77 -13.58 0.91 16.47
CA ASP A 77 -13.58 2.35 16.14
C ASP A 77 -12.31 2.73 15.36
N ILE A 78 -12.34 2.49 14.05
CA ILE A 78 -11.17 2.61 13.18
C ILE A 78 -11.03 4.03 12.61
N TYR A 79 -12.10 4.66 12.15
CA TYR A 79 -12.06 5.94 11.45
C TYR A 79 -12.25 7.13 12.40
N THR A 80 -11.42 7.17 13.43
CA THR A 80 -11.41 8.22 14.46
C THR A 80 -10.63 9.46 14.01
N GLU A 81 -10.84 10.59 14.71
CA GLU A 81 -10.06 11.82 14.49
C GLU A 81 -8.55 11.54 14.59
N LYS A 82 -8.13 10.86 15.66
CA LYS A 82 -6.73 10.50 15.89
C LYS A 82 -6.13 9.69 14.75
N ASN A 83 -6.88 8.70 14.24
CA ASN A 83 -6.41 7.84 13.17
C ASN A 83 -6.33 8.59 11.83
N ARG A 84 -7.28 9.49 11.58
CA ARG A 84 -7.23 10.40 10.43
C ARG A 84 -6.07 11.37 10.51
N GLU A 85 -5.81 11.97 11.68
CA GLU A 85 -4.67 12.86 11.91
C GLU A 85 -3.34 12.14 11.58
N LEU A 86 -3.17 10.89 12.05
CA LEU A 86 -2.00 10.08 11.69
C LEU A 86 -1.85 9.91 10.18
N VAL A 87 -2.93 9.54 9.48
CA VAL A 87 -2.91 9.38 8.01
C VAL A 87 -2.52 10.70 7.34
N VAL A 88 -3.15 11.82 7.73
CA VAL A 88 -2.88 13.15 7.16
C VAL A 88 -1.42 13.57 7.38
N GLU A 89 -0.90 13.41 8.60
CA GLU A 89 0.47 13.77 8.94
C GLU A 89 1.49 12.92 8.18
N SER A 90 1.30 11.59 8.12
CA SER A 90 2.18 10.72 7.34
C SER A 90 2.09 10.97 5.84
N THR A 91 0.90 11.22 5.28
CA THR A 91 0.75 11.60 3.87
C THR A 91 1.46 12.92 3.57
N ARG A 92 1.36 13.90 4.46
CA ARG A 92 2.10 15.16 4.34
C ARG A 92 3.61 14.94 4.32
N SER A 93 4.12 14.14 5.25
CA SER A 93 5.55 13.81 5.28
C SER A 93 6.01 13.11 4.00
N VAL A 94 5.20 12.23 3.40
CA VAL A 94 5.51 11.64 2.09
C VAL A 94 5.54 12.71 0.99
N ALA A 95 4.57 13.62 0.97
CA ALA A 95 4.53 14.73 0.02
C ALA A 95 5.80 15.60 0.10
N ASP A 96 6.21 15.98 1.32
CA ASP A 96 7.42 16.78 1.55
C ASP A 96 8.67 16.07 1.01
N ARG A 97 8.80 14.74 1.21
CA ARG A 97 9.91 13.95 0.67
C ARG A 97 9.92 13.86 -0.85
N LEU A 98 8.74 13.80 -1.48
CA LEU A 98 8.63 13.80 -2.95
C LEU A 98 9.06 15.15 -3.52
N VAL A 99 8.69 16.25 -2.87
CA VAL A 99 9.16 17.61 -3.22
C VAL A 99 10.68 17.69 -3.09
N GLU A 100 11.25 17.29 -1.96
CA GLU A 100 12.70 17.28 -1.73
C GLU A 100 13.44 16.50 -2.84
N ARG A 101 12.98 15.30 -3.18
CA ARG A 101 13.57 14.47 -4.25
C ARG A 101 13.59 15.19 -5.60
N THR A 102 12.51 15.87 -5.97
CA THR A 102 12.44 16.59 -7.25
C THR A 102 13.35 17.83 -7.32
N ILE A 103 13.71 18.42 -6.19
CA ILE A 103 14.59 19.59 -6.12
C ILE A 103 16.07 19.17 -6.25
N ASP A 104 16.44 18.02 -5.69
CA ASP A 104 17.84 17.57 -5.64
C ASP A 104 18.35 16.93 -6.96
N ASP A 105 17.43 16.47 -7.84
CA ASP A 105 17.74 15.69 -9.05
C ASP A 105 17.75 16.52 -10.37
N GLU A 106 18.47 17.64 -10.43
CA GLU A 106 18.56 18.53 -11.63
C GLU A 106 19.12 17.88 -12.93
N ASN A 107 19.52 16.60 -12.91
CA ASN A 107 20.20 15.92 -14.04
C ASN A 107 19.59 14.57 -14.47
N ASN A 108 18.39 14.19 -13.99
CA ASN A 108 17.73 12.93 -14.36
C ASN A 108 16.23 13.14 -14.61
N ASP A 109 15.53 12.15 -15.18
CA ASP A 109 14.06 12.14 -15.33
C ASP A 109 13.40 12.00 -13.93
N SER A 110 13.60 13.03 -13.10
CA SER A 110 13.36 13.12 -11.64
C SER A 110 11.92 12.94 -11.23
N ASP A 111 11.01 13.03 -12.20
CA ASP A 111 9.57 13.01 -11.98
C ASP A 111 9.01 11.58 -11.97
N ARG A 112 9.84 10.57 -12.30
CA ARG A 112 9.43 9.16 -12.34
C ARG A 112 9.77 8.45 -11.04
N VAL A 113 8.77 7.82 -10.44
CA VAL A 113 8.93 7.01 -9.22
C VAL A 113 8.38 5.61 -9.44
N THR A 114 9.21 4.64 -9.08
CA THR A 114 8.82 3.26 -8.75
C THR A 114 7.50 3.09 -8.01
N TYR A 115 6.57 2.19 -8.37
CA TYR A 115 5.59 1.73 -7.36
C TYR A 115 6.30 1.16 -6.13
N GLU A 116 7.39 0.41 -6.34
CA GLU A 116 8.21 -0.13 -5.27
C GLU A 116 8.92 0.99 -4.48
N GLU A 117 9.46 1.99 -5.18
CA GLU A 117 10.12 3.14 -4.56
C GLU A 117 9.15 3.96 -3.71
N LEU A 118 7.92 4.18 -4.20
CA LEU A 118 6.87 4.87 -3.46
C LEU A 118 6.53 4.12 -2.18
N TYR A 119 6.28 2.81 -2.25
CA TYR A 119 5.96 2.03 -1.06
C TYR A 119 7.10 2.04 -0.05
N ARG A 120 8.35 1.94 -0.50
CA ARG A 120 9.53 2.06 0.38
C ARG A 120 9.61 3.45 1.01
N LEU A 121 9.26 4.51 0.28
CA LEU A 121 9.21 5.87 0.81
C LEU A 121 8.13 6.00 1.89
N ILE A 122 6.93 5.47 1.65
CA ILE A 122 5.83 5.46 2.63
C ILE A 122 6.26 4.71 3.89
N GLU A 123 6.84 3.52 3.76
CA GLU A 123 7.35 2.74 4.90
C GLU A 123 8.38 3.52 5.71
N LYS A 124 9.33 4.17 5.04
CA LYS A 124 10.34 4.99 5.69
C LYS A 124 9.71 6.15 6.47
N VAL A 125 8.75 6.85 5.88
CA VAL A 125 8.03 7.96 6.53
C VAL A 125 7.24 7.47 7.74
N LEU A 126 6.55 6.34 7.63
CA LEU A 126 5.81 5.76 8.76
C LEU A 126 6.76 5.41 9.92
N VAL A 127 7.95 4.88 9.63
CA VAL A 127 8.99 4.63 10.65
C VAL A 127 9.50 5.93 11.26
N GLU A 128 9.76 6.96 10.44
CA GLU A 128 10.21 8.28 10.92
C GLU A 128 9.17 9.00 11.78
N ASN A 129 7.88 8.74 11.55
CA ASN A 129 6.75 9.26 12.34
C ASN A 129 6.38 8.36 13.53
N ASP A 130 7.24 7.42 13.93
CA ASP A 130 7.00 6.44 15.01
C ASP A 130 5.75 5.54 14.82
N ALA A 131 5.24 5.43 13.59
CA ALA A 131 4.11 4.59 13.20
C ALA A 131 4.55 3.17 12.77
N TYR A 132 5.41 2.54 13.58
CA TYR A 132 6.07 1.26 13.26
C TYR A 132 5.10 0.12 12.93
N ASP A 133 3.99 0.01 13.67
CA ASP A 133 3.02 -1.07 13.46
C ASP A 133 2.23 -0.88 12.16
N VAL A 134 1.96 0.37 11.78
CA VAL A 134 1.34 0.71 10.48
C VAL A 134 2.32 0.41 9.35
N ALA A 135 3.59 0.75 9.52
CA ALA A 135 4.64 0.38 8.57
C ALA A 135 4.75 -1.15 8.40
N LYS A 136 4.66 -1.91 9.50
CA LYS A 136 4.65 -3.39 9.45
C LYS A 136 3.42 -3.92 8.69
N SER A 137 2.24 -3.38 8.96
CA SER A 137 1.00 -3.73 8.25
C SER A 137 1.11 -3.48 6.73
N LEU A 138 1.72 -2.35 6.34
CA LEU A 138 1.98 -2.01 4.94
C LEU A 138 2.94 -3.01 4.28
N VAL A 139 3.99 -3.44 4.98
CA VAL A 139 4.96 -4.44 4.49
C VAL A 139 4.26 -5.77 4.20
N PHE A 140 3.37 -6.23 5.08
CA PHE A 140 2.59 -7.45 4.85
C PHE A 140 1.68 -7.31 3.62
N SER A 141 0.93 -6.22 3.52
CA SER A 141 0.05 -5.92 2.39
C SER A 141 0.81 -5.89 1.06
N ARG A 142 1.98 -5.23 1.02
CA ARG A 142 2.83 -5.16 -0.18
C ARG A 142 3.37 -6.53 -0.60
N SER A 143 3.83 -7.33 0.36
CA SER A 143 4.42 -8.65 0.08
C SER A 143 3.42 -9.56 -0.63
N ASN A 144 2.13 -9.42 -0.30
CA ASN A 144 1.04 -10.17 -0.92
C ASN A 144 0.72 -9.65 -2.33
N ALA A 145 0.70 -8.33 -2.54
CA ALA A 145 0.49 -7.73 -3.86
C ALA A 145 1.61 -8.09 -4.86
N GLY A 146 2.86 -8.22 -4.40
CA GLY A 146 3.99 -8.66 -5.21
C GLY A 146 4.03 -10.18 -5.50
N GLY A 147 3.36 -10.99 -4.66
CA GLY A 147 3.30 -12.45 -4.79
C GLY A 147 2.40 -12.95 -5.92
N SER A 148 1.39 -12.17 -6.35
CA SER A 148 0.43 -12.59 -7.38
C SER A 148 0.96 -12.55 -8.82
N LYS A 149 2.18 -12.03 -9.09
CA LYS A 149 2.75 -11.95 -10.46
C LYS A 149 3.83 -13.00 -10.79
N SER A 150 4.19 -13.89 -9.87
CA SER A 150 5.17 -14.97 -10.11
C SER A 150 4.55 -16.35 -9.86
N GLY A 151 3.65 -16.79 -10.75
CA GLY A 151 2.98 -18.08 -10.59
C GLY A 151 2.11 -18.49 -11.77
N SER A 152 2.69 -18.62 -12.96
CA SER A 152 2.15 -19.48 -14.02
C SER A 152 3.14 -19.60 -15.18
N GLY A 153 4.10 -20.50 -14.99
CA GLY A 153 5.10 -20.88 -15.99
C GLY A 153 5.48 -22.34 -15.83
N GLU A 154 4.49 -23.25 -15.77
CA GLU A 154 4.71 -24.66 -16.03
C GLU A 154 3.88 -25.07 -17.24
N THR A 155 4.55 -25.00 -18.40
CA THR A 155 4.20 -25.78 -19.58
C THR A 155 4.52 -27.24 -19.29
N ASP A 156 3.50 -28.10 -19.22
CA ASP A 156 3.69 -29.50 -19.53
C ASP A 156 2.97 -29.83 -20.84
N SER A 157 3.77 -30.20 -21.84
CA SER A 157 3.34 -30.67 -23.15
C SER A 157 3.38 -32.18 -23.15
N GLY A 158 2.22 -32.83 -23.34
CA GLY A 158 2.14 -34.28 -23.40
C GLY A 158 0.84 -34.81 -23.99
N ALA A 159 0.67 -34.58 -25.30
CA ALA A 159 -0.12 -35.33 -26.28
C ALA A 159 -1.20 -36.33 -25.80
N ALA A 160 -2.45 -36.13 -26.27
CA ALA A 160 -3.10 -37.01 -27.26
C ALA A 160 -4.59 -36.63 -27.44
N ALA A 161 -4.97 -36.25 -28.66
CA ALA A 161 -6.36 -36.46 -29.13
C ALA A 161 -6.52 -37.96 -29.45
N PRO A 162 -7.74 -38.54 -29.33
CA PRO A 162 -8.67 -38.42 -30.46
C PRO A 162 -10.16 -38.29 -30.07
N ALA A 163 -10.95 -38.08 -31.13
CA ALA A 163 -12.38 -37.79 -31.23
C ALA A 163 -13.36 -38.77 -30.55
N LEU A 164 -14.59 -38.30 -30.29
CA LEU A 164 -15.84 -38.79 -30.92
C LEU A 164 -17.15 -38.12 -30.42
N ARG A 165 -17.89 -37.57 -31.38
CA ARG A 165 -19.36 -37.45 -31.64
C ARG A 165 -20.44 -37.42 -30.52
N LEU A 166 -21.37 -36.47 -30.74
CA LEU A 166 -22.85 -36.46 -30.57
C LEU A 166 -23.49 -37.08 -29.31
N LEU A 167 -24.32 -36.29 -28.62
CA LEU A 167 -25.76 -36.16 -28.90
C LEU A 167 -26.23 -34.74 -28.58
#